data_AF-A0A751E732-F1
#
_entry.id   AF-A0A751E732-F1
#
_cell.length_a   1.000
_cell.length_b   1.000
_cell.length_c   1.000
_cell.angle_alpha   90.00
_cell.angle_beta   90.00
_cell.angle_gamma   90.00
#
_symmetry.space_group_name_H-M   'P 1'
#
loop_
_entity.id
_entity.type
_entity.pdbx_description
1 polymer ?
#
loop_
_entity_poly.entity_id
_entity_poly.type
_entity_poly.pdbx_seq_one_letter_code
_entity_poly.pdbx_strand_id
1 'polypeptide(L)'
;IHFAPVWPTFVPPHFSFAQSLSVAVPLFLVTMASQNAPGVATMKASGYQLPVSPLMIFTGLLALLLSPFGVYSICIAAITAAICQSPDAHPDPTRRWLAAAAAGVFYLLAGWFGGSITGLMVALPVSWVQMLAGLALLSTISGSLYQALTHESERDAAVIAFLVTASGLTLMGIGSAFWGLIAGGIGYAVLTRTRRPSLSG
;
A
#
# COMPACT_ATOMS: atom_id res chain seq x y z
N ILE A 1 -31.66 3.05 7.46
CA ILE A 1 -30.53 2.52 6.67
C ILE A 1 -31.06 2.35 5.25
N HIS A 2 -30.61 3.19 4.30
CA HIS A 2 -30.96 3.03 2.89
C HIS A 2 -29.92 2.10 2.24
N PHE A 3 -30.38 1.03 1.59
CA PHE A 3 -29.52 0.16 0.81
C PHE A 3 -29.30 0.79 -0.57
N ALA A 4 -28.07 1.26 -0.83
CA ALA A 4 -27.69 1.89 -2.09
C ALA A 4 -26.58 1.06 -2.75
N PRO A 5 -26.93 0.05 -3.57
CA PRO A 5 -25.94 -0.69 -4.33
C PRO A 5 -25.27 0.22 -5.38
N VAL A 6 -23.96 0.05 -5.59
CA VAL A 6 -23.19 0.84 -6.56
C VAL A 6 -22.61 -0.04 -7.66
N TRP A 7 -22.61 0.50 -8.88
CA TRP A 7 -22.08 -0.15 -10.06
C TRP A 7 -20.79 0.53 -10.51
N PRO A 8 -19.82 -0.21 -11.09
CA PRO A 8 -18.64 0.40 -11.67
C PRO A 8 -19.03 1.39 -12.78
N THR A 9 -18.66 2.65 -12.62
CA THR A 9 -18.86 3.68 -13.63
C THR A 9 -17.58 3.89 -14.40
N PHE A 10 -17.68 3.95 -15.73
CA PHE A 10 -16.54 4.28 -16.57
C PHE A 10 -16.13 5.74 -16.38
N VAL A 11 -14.86 5.97 -16.05
CA VAL A 11 -14.21 7.26 -15.92
C VAL A 11 -13.09 7.31 -16.97
N PRO A 12 -13.14 8.22 -17.95
CA PRO A 12 -12.10 8.30 -18.97
C PRO A 12 -10.75 8.67 -18.34
N PRO A 13 -9.64 8.04 -18.79
CA PRO A 13 -8.32 8.35 -18.25
C PRO A 13 -7.89 9.76 -18.65
N HIS A 14 -7.42 10.53 -17.67
CA HIS A 14 -6.76 11.81 -17.88
C HIS A 14 -5.28 11.68 -17.51
N PHE A 15 -4.40 11.89 -18.48
CA PHE A 15 -2.97 11.77 -18.27
C PHE A 15 -2.38 13.11 -17.83
N SER A 16 -1.66 13.10 -16.70
CA SER A 16 -0.91 14.26 -16.21
C SER A 16 0.44 13.79 -15.70
N PHE A 17 1.50 14.37 -16.28
CA PHE A 17 2.86 14.04 -15.88
C PHE A 17 3.11 14.35 -14.39
N ALA A 18 2.61 15.49 -13.91
CA ALA A 18 2.73 15.88 -12.52
C ALA A 18 2.02 14.90 -11.58
N GLN A 19 0.79 14.45 -11.92
CA GLN A 19 0.06 13.47 -11.12
C GLN A 19 0.73 12.08 -11.15
N SER A 20 1.26 11.67 -12.29
CA SER A 20 2.00 10.40 -12.43
C SER A 20 3.21 10.38 -11.48
N LEU A 21 3.99 11.46 -11.42
CA LEU A 21 5.11 11.54 -10.47
C LEU A 21 4.63 11.68 -9.02
N SER A 22 3.65 12.55 -8.78
CA SER A 22 3.20 12.88 -7.43
C SER A 22 2.50 11.74 -6.70
N VAL A 23 1.83 10.84 -7.43
CA VAL A 23 0.95 9.83 -6.85
C VAL A 23 1.33 8.43 -7.33
N ALA A 24 1.46 8.20 -8.63
CA ALA A 24 1.66 6.85 -9.15
C ALA A 24 3.02 6.27 -8.74
N VAL A 25 4.11 7.05 -8.79
CA VAL A 25 5.44 6.58 -8.36
C VAL A 25 5.48 6.26 -6.85
N PRO A 26 5.05 7.15 -5.93
CA PRO A 26 4.96 6.80 -4.52
C PRO A 26 4.08 5.58 -4.23
N LEU A 27 2.90 5.50 -4.86
CA LEU A 27 1.97 4.38 -4.67
C LEU A 27 2.56 3.06 -5.17
N PHE A 28 3.25 3.06 -6.31
CA PHE A 28 3.94 1.88 -6.82
C PHE A 28 5.01 1.41 -5.84
N LEU A 29 5.87 2.32 -5.37
CA LEU A 29 6.96 1.98 -4.47
C LEU A 29 6.45 1.47 -3.12
N VAL A 30 5.45 2.12 -2.52
CA VAL A 30 4.87 1.64 -1.26
C VAL A 30 4.17 0.29 -1.46
N THR A 31 3.48 0.07 -2.58
CA THR A 31 2.83 -1.21 -2.89
C THR A 31 3.88 -2.32 -3.02
N MET A 32 4.97 -2.06 -3.74
CA MET A 32 6.04 -3.05 -3.92
C MET A 32 6.75 -3.36 -2.60
N ALA A 33 7.12 -2.33 -1.83
CA ALA A 33 7.91 -2.45 -0.62
C ALA A 33 7.10 -3.02 0.56
N SER A 34 5.86 -2.57 0.76
CA SER A 34 5.06 -2.94 1.93
C SER A 34 4.14 -4.14 1.71
N GLN A 35 3.73 -4.41 0.47
CA GLN A 35 2.75 -5.46 0.16
C GLN A 35 3.36 -6.59 -0.67
N ASN A 36 3.82 -6.32 -1.89
CA ASN A 36 4.26 -7.38 -2.79
C ASN A 36 5.51 -8.12 -2.29
N ALA A 37 6.57 -7.41 -1.89
CA ALA A 37 7.80 -8.05 -1.43
C ALA A 37 7.60 -8.87 -0.13
N PRO A 38 7.01 -8.31 0.96
CA PRO A 38 6.69 -9.09 2.15
C PRO A 38 5.70 -10.22 1.86
N GLY A 39 4.66 -9.97 1.05
CA GLY A 39 3.68 -10.97 0.68
C GLY A 39 4.28 -12.18 -0.05
N VAL A 40 5.18 -11.95 -1.01
CA VAL A 40 5.95 -13.03 -1.66
C VAL A 40 6.83 -13.77 -0.65
N ALA A 41 7.52 -13.06 0.23
CA ALA A 41 8.38 -13.67 1.24
C ALA A 41 7.56 -14.56 2.19
N THR A 42 6.42 -14.09 2.67
CA THR A 42 5.49 -14.85 3.51
C THR A 42 4.98 -16.07 2.76
N MET A 43 4.53 -15.93 1.50
CA MET A 43 4.02 -17.08 0.75
C MET A 43 5.09 -18.16 0.49
N LYS A 44 6.33 -17.75 0.22
CA LYS A 44 7.47 -18.68 0.13
C LYS A 44 7.77 -19.36 1.47
N ALA A 45 7.73 -18.61 2.57
CA ALA A 45 7.93 -19.16 3.92
C ALA A 45 6.83 -20.17 4.31
N SER A 46 5.62 -20.01 3.78
CA SER A 46 4.51 -20.97 3.90
C SER A 46 4.62 -22.18 2.95
N GLY A 47 5.68 -22.28 2.16
CA GLY A 47 5.96 -23.42 1.28
C GLY A 47 5.38 -23.30 -0.14
N TYR A 48 4.79 -22.15 -0.52
CA TYR A 48 4.26 -21.96 -1.87
C TYR A 48 5.35 -21.54 -2.86
N GLN A 49 5.43 -22.27 -3.97
CA GLN A 49 6.26 -21.95 -5.14
C GLN A 49 5.52 -20.94 -6.01
N LEU A 50 6.06 -19.73 -6.15
CA LEU A 50 5.35 -18.62 -6.82
C LEU A 50 6.10 -18.18 -8.08
N PRO A 51 5.43 -18.12 -9.23
CA PRO A 51 5.94 -17.42 -10.39
C PRO A 51 5.77 -15.91 -10.17
N VAL A 52 6.71 -15.28 -9.45
CA VAL A 52 6.60 -13.86 -9.01
C VAL A 52 6.41 -12.92 -10.20
N SER A 53 7.23 -13.02 -11.25
CA SER A 53 7.11 -12.09 -12.39
C SER A 53 5.77 -12.22 -13.12
N PRO A 54 5.28 -13.42 -13.48
CA PRO A 54 3.93 -13.58 -14.01
C PRO A 54 2.82 -13.04 -13.10
N LEU A 55 2.90 -13.26 -11.79
CA LEU A 55 1.93 -12.73 -10.83
C LEU A 55 1.91 -11.19 -10.82
N MET A 56 3.08 -10.54 -10.84
CA MET A 56 3.19 -9.08 -10.90
C MET A 56 2.65 -8.53 -12.22
N ILE A 57 2.93 -9.18 -13.35
CA ILE A 57 2.42 -8.78 -14.66
C ILE A 57 0.89 -8.90 -14.68
N PHE A 58 0.34 -10.03 -14.22
CA PHE A 58 -1.09 -10.26 -14.23
C PHE A 58 -1.85 -9.25 -13.35
N THR A 59 -1.37 -9.02 -12.13
CA THR A 59 -1.97 -8.02 -11.22
C THR A 59 -1.86 -6.60 -11.77
N GLY A 60 -0.73 -6.24 -12.37
CA GLY A 60 -0.56 -4.94 -13.04
C GLY A 60 -1.48 -4.75 -14.25
N LEU A 61 -1.61 -5.75 -15.11
CA LEU A 61 -2.53 -5.71 -16.27
C LEU A 61 -3.98 -5.61 -15.81
N LEU A 62 -4.36 -6.34 -14.76
CA LEU A 62 -5.70 -6.27 -14.20
C LEU A 62 -5.98 -4.89 -13.59
N ALA A 63 -5.01 -4.30 -12.88
CA ALA A 63 -5.13 -2.94 -12.37
C ALA A 63 -5.28 -1.92 -13.50
N LEU A 64 -4.49 -2.04 -14.57
CA LEU A 64 -4.59 -1.18 -15.75
C LEU A 64 -5.96 -1.29 -16.43
N LEU A 65 -6.44 -2.52 -16.65
CA LEU A 65 -7.74 -2.79 -17.28
C LEU A 65 -8.90 -2.23 -16.45
N LEU A 66 -8.82 -2.35 -15.13
CA LEU A 66 -9.86 -1.88 -14.22
C LEU A 66 -9.70 -0.42 -13.78
N SER A 67 -8.62 0.26 -14.17
CA SER A 67 -8.37 1.65 -13.80
C SER A 67 -9.46 2.65 -14.24
N PRO A 68 -10.10 2.51 -15.42
CA PRO A 68 -11.23 3.37 -15.77
C PRO A 68 -12.46 3.16 -14.89
N PHE A 69 -12.50 2.09 -14.08
CA PHE A 69 -13.58 1.78 -13.15
C PHE A 69 -13.20 2.13 -11.70
N GLY A 70 -12.14 2.91 -11.49
CA GLY A 70 -11.71 3.39 -10.18
C GLY A 70 -10.69 2.51 -9.45
N VAL A 71 -10.21 1.42 -10.07
CA VAL A 71 -9.15 0.58 -9.49
C VAL A 71 -7.78 1.26 -9.68
N TYR A 72 -7.17 1.69 -8.59
CA TYR A 72 -5.86 2.36 -8.62
C TYR A 72 -4.68 1.44 -8.34
N SER A 73 -4.91 0.26 -7.75
CA SER A 73 -3.85 -0.73 -7.45
C SER A 73 -4.44 -2.13 -7.24
N ILE A 74 -3.68 -3.15 -7.66
CA ILE A 74 -3.91 -4.56 -7.33
C ILE A 74 -2.57 -5.14 -6.91
N CYS A 75 -2.53 -5.78 -5.74
CA CYS A 75 -1.30 -6.29 -5.15
C CYS A 75 -1.57 -7.50 -4.24
N ILE A 76 -0.49 -8.12 -3.77
CA ILE A 76 -0.57 -9.15 -2.73
C ILE A 76 -0.81 -8.45 -1.40
N ALA A 77 -1.99 -8.61 -0.82
CA ALA A 77 -2.26 -8.10 0.53
C ALA A 77 -1.50 -8.96 1.57
N ALA A 78 -0.28 -8.57 1.95
CA ALA A 78 0.65 -9.41 2.69
C ALA A 78 0.07 -9.95 4.02
N ILE A 79 -0.58 -9.08 4.79
CA ILE A 79 -1.20 -9.43 6.08
C ILE A 79 -2.34 -10.42 5.87
N THR A 80 -3.27 -10.11 4.96
CA THR A 80 -4.40 -10.98 4.63
C THR A 80 -3.94 -12.32 4.08
N ALA A 81 -2.90 -12.32 3.23
CA ALA A 81 -2.30 -13.53 2.70
C ALA A 81 -1.73 -14.40 3.83
N ALA A 82 -1.05 -13.82 4.81
CA ALA A 82 -0.54 -14.57 5.97
C ALA A 82 -1.68 -15.28 6.73
N ILE A 83 -2.80 -14.59 6.95
CA ILE A 83 -3.99 -15.15 7.60
C ILE A 83 -4.59 -16.29 6.77
N CYS A 84 -4.82 -16.07 5.47
CA CYS A 84 -5.41 -17.08 4.59
C CYS A 84 -4.52 -18.31 4.40
N GLN A 85 -3.21 -18.21 4.66
CA GLN A 85 -2.27 -19.32 4.59
C GLN A 85 -2.12 -20.08 5.91
N SER A 86 -2.76 -19.63 7.00
CA SER A 86 -2.74 -20.35 8.28
C SER A 86 -3.31 -21.77 8.13
N PRO A 87 -2.78 -22.77 8.86
CA PRO A 87 -3.43 -24.07 9.02
C PRO A 87 -4.89 -23.99 9.49
N ASP A 88 -5.27 -22.92 10.20
CA ASP A 88 -6.65 -22.67 10.64
C ASP A 88 -7.60 -22.39 9.46
N ALA A 89 -7.08 -21.89 8.33
CA ALA A 89 -7.89 -21.59 7.16
C ALA A 89 -8.34 -22.87 6.44
N HIS A 90 -7.45 -23.86 6.34
CA HIS A 90 -7.76 -25.20 5.87
C HIS A 90 -6.59 -26.16 6.21
N PRO A 91 -6.85 -27.41 6.65
CA PRO A 91 -5.80 -28.40 6.95
C PRO A 91 -4.91 -28.69 5.73
N ASP A 92 -5.52 -28.94 4.57
CA ASP A 92 -4.84 -29.11 3.28
C ASP A 92 -4.32 -27.77 2.72
N PRO A 93 -2.99 -27.58 2.58
CA PRO A 93 -2.39 -26.35 2.05
C PRO A 93 -2.83 -26.00 0.63
N THR A 94 -3.20 -26.99 -0.19
CA THR A 94 -3.62 -26.78 -1.59
C THR A 94 -5.03 -26.20 -1.69
N ARG A 95 -5.77 -26.15 -0.58
CA ARG A 95 -7.15 -25.64 -0.50
C ARG A 95 -7.28 -24.32 0.24
N ARG A 96 -6.20 -23.81 0.84
CA ARG A 96 -6.20 -22.56 1.61
C ARG A 96 -6.59 -21.32 0.78
N TRP A 97 -6.46 -21.38 -0.54
CA TRP A 97 -6.96 -20.33 -1.44
C TRP A 97 -8.47 -20.07 -1.31
N LEU A 98 -9.25 -21.06 -0.82
CA LEU A 98 -10.68 -20.88 -0.54
C LEU A 98 -10.94 -19.77 0.47
N ALA A 99 -10.07 -19.60 1.47
CA ALA A 99 -10.18 -18.51 2.43
C ALA A 99 -9.96 -17.14 1.76
N ALA A 100 -8.99 -17.06 0.85
CA ALA A 100 -8.76 -15.85 0.06
C ALA A 100 -9.91 -15.56 -0.91
N ALA A 101 -10.49 -16.60 -1.54
CA ALA A 101 -11.65 -16.47 -2.40
C ALA A 101 -12.88 -15.98 -1.62
N ALA A 102 -13.14 -16.55 -0.44
CA ALA A 102 -14.22 -16.11 0.44
C ALA A 102 -14.03 -14.64 0.86
N ALA A 103 -12.82 -14.26 1.27
CA ALA A 103 -12.50 -12.86 1.59
C ALA A 103 -12.75 -11.94 0.39
N GLY A 104 -12.35 -12.36 -0.82
CA GLY A 104 -12.64 -11.64 -2.07
C GLY A 104 -14.13 -11.44 -2.32
N VAL A 105 -14.95 -12.49 -2.13
CA VAL A 105 -16.42 -12.40 -2.25
C VAL A 105 -16.98 -11.40 -1.24
N PHE A 106 -16.55 -11.45 0.03
CA PHE A 106 -17.00 -10.48 1.03
C PHE A 106 -16.55 -9.05 0.72
N TYR A 107 -15.35 -8.84 0.17
CA TYR A 107 -14.91 -7.53 -0.29
C TYR A 107 -15.72 -7.02 -1.48
N LEU A 108 -16.09 -7.88 -2.42
CA LEU A 108 -16.98 -7.51 -3.53
C LEU A 108 -18.38 -7.15 -3.02
N LEU A 109 -18.92 -7.90 -2.06
CA LEU A 109 -20.19 -7.56 -1.41
C LEU A 109 -20.10 -6.23 -0.65
N ALA A 110 -19.01 -5.98 0.09
CA ALA A 110 -18.79 -4.70 0.76
C ALA A 110 -18.69 -3.55 -0.24
N GLY A 111 -17.96 -3.73 -1.34
CA GLY A 111 -17.86 -2.77 -2.45
C GLY A 111 -19.21 -2.49 -3.11
N TRP A 112 -20.03 -3.52 -3.29
CA TRP A 112 -21.40 -3.39 -3.80
C TRP A 112 -22.25 -2.48 -2.93
N PHE A 113 -22.12 -2.57 -1.60
CA PHE A 113 -22.78 -1.69 -0.64
C PHE A 113 -22.00 -0.40 -0.35
N GLY A 114 -21.03 -0.03 -1.19
CA GLY A 114 -20.20 1.16 -1.02
C GLY A 114 -21.00 2.47 -0.89
N GLY A 115 -22.14 2.58 -1.60
CA GLY A 115 -23.06 3.72 -1.46
C GLY A 115 -23.68 3.80 -0.06
N SER A 116 -24.09 2.66 0.51
CA SER A 116 -24.59 2.57 1.88
C SER A 116 -23.52 2.95 2.92
N ILE A 117 -22.28 2.46 2.73
CA ILE A 117 -21.13 2.79 3.60
C ILE A 117 -20.84 4.29 3.54
N THR A 118 -20.80 4.87 2.33
CA THR A 118 -20.59 6.31 2.13
C THR A 118 -21.70 7.12 2.78
N GLY A 119 -22.96 6.70 2.65
CA GLY A 119 -24.09 7.36 3.30
C GLY A 119 -24.00 7.37 4.83
N LEU A 120 -23.50 6.30 5.44
CA LEU A 120 -23.21 6.25 6.87
C LEU A 120 -22.10 7.23 7.27
N MET A 121 -21.03 7.33 6.48
CA MET A 121 -19.93 8.27 6.75
C MET A 121 -20.38 9.73 6.64
N VAL A 122 -21.22 10.07 5.65
CA VAL A 122 -21.76 11.43 5.46
C VAL A 122 -22.78 11.80 6.56
N ALA A 123 -23.41 10.82 7.21
CA ALA A 123 -24.30 11.05 8.34
C ALA A 123 -23.55 11.42 9.64
N LEU A 124 -22.24 11.16 9.72
CA LEU A 124 -21.40 11.54 10.85
C LEU A 124 -20.87 12.97 10.69
N PRO A 125 -20.67 13.72 11.80
CA PRO A 125 -19.93 14.99 11.75
C PRO A 125 -18.51 14.76 11.18
N VAL A 126 -18.03 15.70 10.36
CA VAL A 126 -16.70 15.60 9.72
C VAL A 126 -15.58 15.35 10.73
N SER A 127 -15.66 15.97 11.92
CA SER A 127 -14.70 15.78 13.01
C SER A 127 -14.63 14.35 13.52
N TRP A 128 -15.74 13.60 13.50
CA TRP A 128 -15.78 12.19 13.92
C TRP A 128 -15.12 11.30 12.88
N VAL A 129 -15.37 11.57 11.59
CA VAL A 129 -14.72 10.84 10.49
C VAL A 129 -13.20 11.06 10.53
N GLN A 130 -12.77 12.31 10.72
CA GLN A 130 -11.34 12.66 10.86
C GLN A 130 -10.70 12.00 12.09
N MET A 131 -11.38 11.99 13.23
CA MET A 131 -10.91 11.32 14.44
C MET A 131 -10.75 9.82 14.22
N LEU A 132 -11.76 9.14 13.66
CA LEU A 132 -11.72 7.71 13.37
C LEU A 132 -10.61 7.37 12.36
N ALA A 133 -10.47 8.17 11.30
CA ALA A 133 -9.37 8.02 10.34
C ALA A 133 -8.00 8.20 11.00
N GLY A 134 -7.84 9.22 11.84
CA GLY A 134 -6.60 9.45 12.59
C GLY A 134 -6.25 8.30 13.52
N LEU A 135 -7.20 7.83 14.33
CA LEU A 135 -7.03 6.69 15.24
C LEU A 135 -6.69 5.41 14.49
N ALA A 136 -7.33 5.16 13.35
CA ALA A 136 -7.04 4.01 12.50
C ALA A 136 -5.60 4.06 11.92
N LEU A 137 -5.07 5.25 11.66
CA LEU A 137 -3.71 5.45 11.13
C LEU A 137 -2.62 5.46 12.21
N LEU A 138 -2.94 5.65 13.49
CA LEU A 138 -1.93 5.71 14.57
C LEU A 138 -1.08 4.44 14.64
N SER A 139 -1.72 3.27 14.56
CA SER A 139 -1.00 1.98 14.60
C SER A 139 -0.10 1.80 13.38
N THR A 140 -0.58 2.17 12.19
CA THR A 140 0.20 2.13 10.95
C THR A 140 1.40 3.07 11.02
N ILE A 141 1.20 4.33 11.42
CA ILE A 141 2.28 5.32 11.54
C ILE A 141 3.32 4.86 12.57
N SER A 142 2.87 4.39 13.74
CA SER A 142 3.77 3.91 14.79
C SER A 142 4.61 2.72 14.31
N GLY A 143 3.99 1.75 13.64
CA GLY A 143 4.70 0.57 13.11
C GLY A 143 5.67 0.93 11.99
N SER A 144 5.25 1.77 11.04
CA SER A 144 6.12 2.23 9.94
C SER A 144 7.30 3.05 10.44
N LEU A 145 7.11 3.93 11.43
CA LEU A 145 8.19 4.74 11.98
C LEU A 145 9.20 3.86 12.76
N TYR A 146 8.71 2.92 13.56
CA TYR A 146 9.57 1.94 14.24
C TYR A 146 10.43 1.15 13.23
N GLN A 147 9.80 0.64 12.18
CA GLN A 147 10.50 -0.12 11.13
C GLN A 147 11.52 0.75 10.38
N ALA A 148 11.13 1.96 9.97
CA ALA A 148 11.99 2.88 9.22
C ALA A 148 13.23 3.33 10.01
N LEU A 149 13.15 3.33 11.35
CA LEU A 149 14.26 3.71 12.23
C LEU A 149 15.03 2.49 12.78
N THR A 150 14.72 1.27 12.35
CA THR A 150 15.38 0.07 12.89
C THR A 150 16.87 0.04 12.54
N HIS A 151 17.24 0.31 11.29
CA HIS A 151 18.63 0.28 10.82
C HIS A 151 19.34 1.61 11.03
N GLU A 152 20.35 1.64 11.91
CA GLU A 152 21.07 2.87 12.30
C GLU A 152 21.74 3.60 11.12
N SER A 153 22.17 2.88 10.10
CA SER A 153 22.76 3.45 8.87
C SER A 153 21.76 4.21 8.01
N GLU A 154 20.45 3.99 8.20
CA GLU A 154 19.38 4.48 7.32
C GLU A 154 18.48 5.52 8.00
N ARG A 155 18.57 5.66 9.34
CA ARG A 155 17.71 6.52 10.17
C ARG A 155 17.62 7.95 9.65
N ASP A 156 18.77 8.58 9.39
CA ASP A 156 18.83 9.97 8.96
C ASP A 156 18.06 10.17 7.64
N ALA A 157 18.22 9.24 6.70
CA ALA A 157 17.52 9.25 5.42
C ALA A 157 16.02 9.01 5.56
N ALA A 158 15.62 8.09 6.45
CA ALA A 158 14.23 7.84 6.79
C ALA A 158 13.55 9.07 7.42
N VAL A 159 14.24 9.77 8.32
CA VAL A 159 13.74 11.01 8.93
C VAL A 159 13.59 12.12 7.88
N ILE A 160 14.56 12.27 6.97
CA ILE A 160 14.46 13.22 5.86
C ILE A 160 13.22 12.90 5.00
N ALA A 161 13.05 11.64 4.60
CA ALA A 161 11.89 11.22 3.81
C ALA A 161 10.57 11.54 4.50
N PHE A 162 10.48 11.25 5.80
CA PHE A 162 9.30 11.50 6.62
C PHE A 162 8.98 12.99 6.73
N LEU A 163 9.95 13.82 7.13
CA LEU A 163 9.75 15.26 7.33
C LEU A 163 9.37 15.97 6.02
N VAL A 164 10.02 15.60 4.91
CA VAL A 164 9.70 16.16 3.60
C VAL A 164 8.29 15.75 3.18
N THR A 165 7.90 14.49 3.38
CA THR A 165 6.53 14.02 3.08
C THR A 165 5.49 14.74 3.95
N ALA A 166 5.75 14.87 5.25
CA ALA A 166 4.85 15.47 6.23
C ALA A 166 4.69 17.00 6.08
N SER A 167 5.62 17.65 5.38
CA SER A 167 5.61 19.12 5.19
C SER A 167 4.43 19.65 4.37
N GLY A 168 3.78 18.79 3.57
CA GLY A 168 2.75 19.21 2.61
C GLY A 168 3.29 20.04 1.43
N LEU A 169 4.62 20.12 1.25
CA LEU A 169 5.23 20.89 0.16
C LEU A 169 4.73 20.43 -1.21
N THR A 170 4.54 21.38 -2.11
CA THR A 170 4.29 21.11 -3.53
C THR A 170 5.28 21.93 -4.35
N LEU A 171 6.11 21.24 -5.14
CA LEU A 171 7.12 21.86 -5.98
C LEU A 171 6.91 21.41 -7.42
N MET A 172 6.87 22.35 -8.36
CA MET A 172 6.60 22.08 -9.78
C MET A 172 5.28 21.33 -10.04
N GLY A 173 4.26 21.53 -9.18
CA GLY A 173 2.99 20.80 -9.26
C GLY A 173 3.05 19.35 -8.79
N ILE A 174 4.19 18.92 -8.22
CA ILE A 174 4.40 17.58 -7.67
C ILE A 174 4.37 17.66 -6.15
N GLY A 175 3.55 16.83 -5.52
CA GLY A 175 3.34 16.82 -4.07
C GLY A 175 4.48 16.21 -3.27
N SER A 176 4.41 16.41 -1.95
CA SER A 176 5.47 16.10 -0.99
C SER A 176 5.85 14.63 -0.91
N ALA A 177 4.93 13.70 -1.18
CA ALA A 177 5.21 12.26 -1.13
C ALA A 177 6.32 11.85 -2.12
N PHE A 178 6.30 12.38 -3.34
CA PHE A 178 7.36 12.15 -4.31
C PHE A 178 8.68 12.77 -3.85
N TRP A 179 8.64 14.04 -3.43
CA TRP A 179 9.83 14.74 -2.97
C TRP A 179 10.45 14.12 -1.72
N GLY A 180 9.64 13.53 -0.84
CA GLY A 180 10.11 12.78 0.32
C GLY A 180 10.91 11.54 -0.09
N LEU A 181 10.45 10.82 -1.11
CA LEU A 181 11.22 9.69 -1.67
C LEU A 181 12.53 10.16 -2.31
N ILE A 182 12.52 11.26 -3.04
CA ILE A 182 13.73 11.82 -3.66
C ILE A 182 14.72 12.30 -2.59
N ALA A 183 14.28 13.13 -1.65
CA ALA A 183 15.13 13.68 -0.60
C ALA A 183 15.66 12.57 0.33
N GLY A 184 14.81 11.62 0.70
CA GLY A 184 15.20 10.43 1.46
C GLY A 184 16.21 9.57 0.71
N GLY A 185 15.96 9.30 -0.58
CA GLY A 185 16.88 8.51 -1.42
C GLY A 185 18.23 9.19 -1.63
N ILE A 186 18.25 10.52 -1.82
CA ILE A 186 19.49 11.30 -1.88
C ILE A 186 20.21 11.23 -0.53
N GLY A 187 19.50 11.46 0.57
CA GLY A 187 20.05 11.36 1.92
C GLY A 187 20.66 9.99 2.18
N TYR A 188 19.95 8.92 1.81
CA TYR A 188 20.44 7.55 1.90
C TYR A 188 21.73 7.36 1.10
N ALA A 189 21.73 7.75 -0.18
CA ALA A 189 22.89 7.57 -1.06
C ALA A 189 24.13 8.37 -0.62
N VAL A 190 23.95 9.58 -0.09
CA VAL A 190 25.05 10.41 0.41
C VAL A 190 25.59 9.85 1.72
N LEU A 191 24.71 9.59 2.70
CA LEU A 191 25.11 9.20 4.06
C LEU A 191 25.70 7.80 4.12
N THR A 192 25.21 6.86 3.30
CA THR A 192 25.80 5.52 3.19
C THR A 192 27.16 5.53 2.51
N ARG A 193 27.40 6.41 1.54
CA ARG A 193 28.72 6.56 0.90
C ARG A 193 29.76 7.21 1.81
N THR A 194 29.36 8.12 2.69
CA THR A 194 30.26 8.77 3.64
C THR A 194 30.59 7.88 4.83
N ARG A 195 29.68 6.97 5.22
CA ARG A 195 29.93 5.91 6.21
C ARG A 195 30.68 4.74 5.56
N ARG A 196 31.90 4.96 5.06
CA ARG A 196 32.81 3.84 4.70
C ARG A 196 33.01 2.96 5.93
N PRO A 197 33.09 1.62 5.79
CA PRO A 197 33.36 0.74 6.92
C PRO A 197 34.69 1.17 7.54
N SER A 198 34.66 1.51 8.83
CA SER A 198 35.86 1.49 9.65
C SER A 198 36.48 0.11 9.47
N LEU A 199 37.61 0.04 8.77
CA LEU A 199 38.52 -1.10 8.83
C LEU A 199 39.03 -1.18 10.27
N SER A 200 38.28 -1.84 11.15
CA SER A 200 38.80 -2.28 12.44
C SER A 200 39.35 -3.68 12.25
N GLY A 201 40.69 -3.76 12.28
CA GLY A 201 41.46 -5.00 12.37
C GLY A 201 41.44 -5.64 13.75
#